data_AF-A0A7X1J0S8-F1
#
_entry.id   AF-A0A7X1J0S8-F1
#
_cell.length_a   1.000
_cell.length_b   1.000
_cell.length_c   1.000
_cell.angle_alpha   90.00
_cell.angle_beta   90.00
_cell.angle_gamma   90.00
#
_symmetry.space_group_name_H-M   'P 1'
#
loop_
_entity.id
_entity.type
_entity.pdbx_description
1 polymer ?
#
loop_
_entity_poly.entity_id
_entity_poly.type
_entity_poly.pdbx_seq_one_letter_code
_entity_poly.pdbx_strand_id
1 'polypeptide(L)'
;MALYAREFFMEHLKLPFTEAGVVGSTYYATPVPGSPLRLRIDFARTIRADEYNGLRLATIHQDRGELDAAVLRFEDHKTFDHRDASQDRSPRESGYGTFQEFRDRPDWVPWEHAHTDGLRNAIEQYVSVWFPGAWKTPAPSRTSGRTARKAPSPPTARSGARSR
;
A
#
# COMPACT_ATOMS: atom_id res chain seq x y z
N MET A 1 2.18 -17.08 15.78
CA MET A 1 1.90 -15.88 14.97
C MET A 1 3.10 -14.96 15.09
N ALA A 2 3.78 -14.75 13.98
CA ALA A 2 4.04 -13.40 13.52
C ALA A 2 4.44 -13.45 12.03
N LEU A 3 3.46 -13.44 11.14
CA LEU A 3 3.67 -13.01 9.75
C LEU A 3 4.09 -11.54 9.63
N TYR A 4 4.32 -10.88 10.77
CA TYR A 4 4.42 -9.44 10.89
C TYR A 4 3.34 -8.75 10.04
N ALA A 5 2.11 -9.26 10.15
CA ALA A 5 1.03 -8.88 9.24
C ALA A 5 0.69 -7.40 9.40
N ARG A 6 0.75 -6.90 10.65
CA ARG A 6 0.56 -5.50 10.94
C ARG A 6 1.61 -4.66 10.22
N GLU A 7 2.87 -5.03 10.36
CA GLU A 7 4.02 -4.36 9.77
C GLU A 7 3.96 -4.43 8.24
N PHE A 8 3.64 -5.61 7.68
CA PHE A 8 3.43 -5.78 6.25
C PHE A 8 2.39 -4.81 5.69
N PHE A 9 1.18 -4.81 6.26
CA PHE A 9 0.08 -4.00 5.74
C PHE A 9 0.24 -2.50 6.04
N MET A 10 0.68 -2.16 7.26
CA MET A 10 0.73 -0.77 7.72
C MET A 10 2.03 -0.07 7.33
N GLU A 11 3.17 -0.78 7.32
CA GLU A 11 4.49 -0.18 7.14
C GLU A 11 5.11 -0.49 5.78
N HIS A 12 4.82 -1.62 5.14
CA HIS A 12 5.37 -1.96 3.82
C HIS A 12 4.41 -1.68 2.68
N LEU A 13 3.15 -2.07 2.81
CA LEU A 13 2.13 -1.84 1.78
C LEU A 13 1.59 -0.40 1.84
N LYS A 14 1.49 0.17 3.05
CA LYS A 14 1.09 1.56 3.34
C LYS A 14 -0.17 1.99 2.59
N LEU A 15 -1.25 1.22 2.73
CA LEU A 15 -2.52 1.52 2.08
C LEU A 15 -3.11 2.85 2.59
N PRO A 16 -3.73 3.67 1.73
CA PRO A 16 -4.13 5.04 2.07
C PRO A 16 -5.48 5.14 2.82
N PHE A 17 -5.85 4.13 3.61
CA PHE A 17 -7.14 4.09 4.28
C PHE A 17 -7.02 4.52 5.74
N THR A 18 -7.71 5.59 6.13
CA THR A 18 -7.68 6.14 7.49
C THR A 18 -8.37 5.21 8.50
N GLU A 19 -9.49 4.62 8.12
CA GLU A 19 -10.24 3.66 8.95
C GLU A 19 -9.79 2.24 8.60
N ALA A 20 -8.64 1.83 9.13
CA ALA A 20 -8.05 0.52 8.89
C ALA A 20 -7.46 -0.11 10.15
N GLY A 21 -7.41 -1.44 10.19
CA GLY A 21 -6.83 -2.21 11.27
C GLY A 21 -6.42 -3.60 10.83
N VAL A 22 -5.45 -4.19 11.54
CA VAL A 22 -5.05 -5.59 11.34
C VAL A 22 -5.46 -6.39 12.56
N VAL A 23 -6.21 -7.48 12.35
CA VAL A 23 -6.62 -8.45 13.37
C VAL A 23 -6.10 -9.81 12.95
N GLY A 24 -5.20 -10.40 13.75
CA GLY A 24 -4.51 -11.63 13.36
C GLY A 24 -3.65 -11.40 12.12
N SER A 25 -3.90 -12.17 11.06
CA SER A 25 -3.22 -12.06 9.76
C SER A 25 -4.02 -11.28 8.72
N THR A 26 -5.10 -10.62 9.14
CA THR A 26 -6.09 -10.03 8.24
C THR A 26 -6.14 -8.53 8.39
N TYR A 27 -6.05 -7.83 7.27
CA TYR A 27 -6.28 -6.40 7.18
C TYR A 27 -7.75 -6.11 6.90
N TYR A 28 -8.33 -5.18 7.65
CA TYR A 28 -9.67 -4.66 7.46
C TYR A 28 -9.60 -3.16 7.24
N ALA A 29 -10.39 -2.67 6.29
CA ALA A 29 -10.57 -1.24 6.10
C ALA A 29 -12.01 -0.86 5.74
N THR A 30 -12.33 0.39 6.00
CA THR A 30 -13.46 1.13 5.45
C THR A 30 -12.92 2.15 4.45
N PRO A 31 -12.77 1.80 3.16
CA PRO A 31 -12.16 2.71 2.19
C PRO A 31 -12.98 3.99 1.96
N VAL A 32 -14.31 3.91 2.06
CA VAL A 32 -15.24 5.04 1.96
C VAL A 32 -16.00 5.21 3.29
N PRO A 33 -15.85 6.35 3.99
CA PRO A 33 -16.58 6.61 5.24
C PRO A 33 -18.09 6.49 5.06
N GLY A 34 -18.76 5.85 6.00
CA GLY A 34 -20.22 5.65 5.98
C GLY A 34 -20.73 4.63 4.95
N SER A 35 -19.87 4.07 4.09
CA SER A 35 -20.25 2.97 3.20
C SER A 35 -20.54 1.69 4.00
N PRO A 36 -21.52 0.85 3.61
CA PRO A 36 -21.71 -0.48 4.20
C PRO A 36 -20.67 -1.50 3.70
N LEU A 37 -19.87 -1.13 2.70
CA LEU A 37 -18.82 -1.98 2.16
C LEU A 37 -17.53 -1.87 2.99
N ARG A 38 -16.87 -3.01 3.15
CA ARG A 38 -15.61 -3.18 3.85
C ARG A 38 -14.63 -3.92 2.95
N LEU A 39 -13.37 -3.53 3.01
CA LEU A 39 -12.28 -4.24 2.36
C LEU A 39 -11.64 -5.18 3.38
N ARG A 40 -11.52 -6.46 3.02
CA ARG A 40 -10.74 -7.45 3.75
C ARG A 40 -9.58 -7.89 2.89
N ILE A 41 -8.37 -7.96 3.45
CA ILE A 41 -7.19 -8.50 2.79
C ILE A 41 -6.54 -9.54 3.69
N ASP A 42 -6.42 -10.75 3.18
CA ASP A 42 -5.79 -11.89 3.84
C ASP A 42 -4.58 -12.37 3.03
N PHE A 43 -3.63 -13.06 3.66
CA PHE A 43 -2.61 -13.78 2.91
C PHE A 43 -3.23 -15.03 2.25
N ALA A 44 -3.05 -15.15 0.93
CA ALA A 44 -3.51 -16.28 0.15
C ALA A 44 -2.60 -17.49 0.41
N ARG A 45 -3.15 -18.55 1.00
CA ARG A 45 -2.44 -19.79 1.33
C ARG A 45 -2.20 -20.62 0.07
N THR A 46 -1.09 -21.36 0.04
CA THR A 46 -0.88 -22.42 -0.94
C THR A 46 -1.44 -23.75 -0.43
N ILE A 47 -1.19 -24.83 -1.16
CA ILE A 47 -1.46 -26.20 -0.69
C ILE A 47 -0.55 -26.60 0.48
N ARG A 48 0.51 -25.83 0.77
CA ARG A 48 1.43 -26.10 1.87
C ARG A 48 1.05 -25.29 3.10
N ALA A 49 1.24 -25.91 4.26
CA ALA A 49 1.03 -25.24 5.53
C ALA A 49 1.99 -24.06 5.68
N ASP A 50 1.49 -22.97 6.25
CA ASP A 50 2.27 -21.78 6.59
C ASP A 50 2.98 -21.13 5.38
N GLU A 51 2.60 -21.47 4.14
CA GLU A 51 3.12 -20.89 2.90
C GLU A 51 2.06 -20.04 2.20
N TYR A 52 2.49 -18.87 1.72
CA TYR A 52 1.61 -17.87 1.13
C TYR A 52 2.17 -17.38 -0.20
N ASN A 53 1.32 -17.33 -1.23
CA ASN A 53 1.70 -16.94 -2.59
C ASN A 53 1.03 -15.66 -3.08
N GLY A 54 0.32 -14.95 -2.21
CA GLY A 54 -0.37 -13.74 -2.60
C GLY A 54 -1.19 -13.09 -1.50
N LEU A 55 -2.00 -12.13 -1.93
CA LEU A 55 -3.04 -11.49 -1.12
C LEU A 55 -4.41 -11.82 -1.69
N ARG A 56 -5.32 -12.26 -0.82
CA ARG A 56 -6.74 -12.39 -1.14
C ARG A 56 -7.45 -11.13 -0.69
N LEU A 57 -7.97 -10.37 -1.64
CA LEU A 57 -8.83 -9.23 -1.41
C LEU A 57 -10.27 -9.70 -1.42
N ALA A 58 -11.10 -9.13 -0.56
CA ALA A 58 -12.53 -9.35 -0.56
C ALA A 58 -13.29 -8.06 -0.26
N THR A 59 -14.37 -7.83 -1.01
CA THR A 59 -15.35 -6.78 -0.74
C THR A 59 -16.49 -7.40 0.04
N ILE A 60 -16.71 -6.92 1.26
CA ILE A 60 -17.70 -7.46 2.19
C ILE A 60 -18.76 -6.42 2.45
N HIS A 61 -20.03 -6.82 2.40
CA HIS A 61 -21.15 -6.03 2.88
C HIS A 61 -21.61 -6.58 4.24
N GLN A 62 -21.84 -5.71 5.22
CA GLN A 62 -22.19 -6.10 6.60
C GLN A 62 -23.35 -7.12 6.69
N ASP A 63 -24.40 -6.94 5.89
CA ASP A 63 -25.59 -7.81 5.94
C ASP A 63 -25.57 -8.95 4.92
N ARG A 64 -24.75 -8.85 3.86
CA ARG A 64 -24.77 -9.80 2.73
C ARG A 64 -23.54 -10.70 2.68
N GLY A 65 -22.55 -10.44 3.53
CA GLY A 65 -21.29 -11.14 3.52
C GLY A 65 -20.41 -10.73 2.35
N GLU A 66 -19.60 -11.66 1.85
CA GLU A 66 -18.66 -11.44 0.76
C GLU A 66 -19.41 -11.25 -0.57
N LEU A 67 -19.19 -10.10 -1.22
CA LEU A 67 -19.77 -9.78 -2.52
C LEU A 67 -18.83 -10.16 -3.66
N ASP A 68 -17.53 -10.00 -3.46
CA ASP A 68 -16.49 -10.30 -4.42
C ASP A 68 -15.17 -10.62 -3.72
N ALA A 69 -14.33 -11.39 -4.41
CA ALA A 69 -12.97 -11.68 -3.97
C ALA A 69 -12.02 -11.92 -5.14
N ALA A 70 -10.80 -11.41 -5.00
CA ALA A 70 -9.72 -11.60 -5.96
C ALA A 70 -8.45 -12.04 -5.25
N VAL A 71 -7.62 -12.87 -5.92
CA VAL A 71 -6.30 -13.26 -5.43
C VAL A 71 -5.24 -12.60 -6.29
N LEU A 72 -4.40 -11.79 -5.65
CA LEU A 72 -3.24 -11.13 -6.25
C LEU A 72 -2.01 -11.96 -5.90
N ARG A 73 -1.49 -12.71 -6.88
CA ARG A 73 -0.31 -13.55 -6.66
C ARG A 73 0.95 -12.69 -6.64
N PHE A 74 1.86 -13.01 -5.72
CA PHE A 74 3.15 -12.31 -5.61
C PHE A 74 4.00 -12.44 -6.88
N GLU A 75 3.94 -13.58 -7.56
CA GLU A 75 4.59 -13.80 -8.85
C GLU A 75 4.11 -12.81 -9.92
N ASP A 76 2.78 -12.70 -10.10
CA ASP A 76 2.16 -11.82 -11.10
C ASP A 76 2.49 -10.34 -10.85
N HIS A 77 2.80 -10.00 -9.60
CA HIS A 77 3.10 -8.64 -9.16
C HIS A 77 4.58 -8.43 -8.83
N LYS A 78 5.46 -9.36 -9.22
CA LYS A 78 6.92 -9.28 -9.06
C LYS A 78 7.36 -8.96 -7.62
N THR A 79 6.61 -9.43 -6.63
CA THR A 79 6.84 -9.06 -5.23
C THR A 79 8.17 -9.58 -4.70
N PHE A 80 8.59 -10.75 -5.14
CA PHE A 80 9.85 -11.37 -4.69
C PHE A 80 10.86 -11.55 -5.83
N ASP A 81 10.71 -10.81 -6.94
CA ASP A 81 11.51 -11.00 -8.14
C ASP A 81 13.02 -10.88 -7.88
N HIS A 82 13.44 -9.86 -7.12
CA HIS A 82 14.84 -9.64 -6.78
C HIS A 82 15.38 -10.69 -5.81
N ARG A 83 14.60 -11.04 -4.78
CA ARG A 83 14.95 -12.08 -3.81
C ARG A 83 15.15 -13.42 -4.52
N ASP A 84 14.18 -13.82 -5.34
CA ASP A 84 14.19 -15.10 -6.03
C ASP A 84 15.32 -15.14 -7.07
N ALA A 85 15.56 -14.05 -7.80
CA ALA A 85 16.72 -13.96 -8.70
C ALA A 85 18.06 -14.08 -7.96
N SER A 86 18.22 -13.45 -6.79
CA SER A 86 19.46 -13.55 -6.00
C SER A 86 19.72 -14.95 -5.41
N GLN A 87 18.68 -15.78 -5.35
CA GLN A 87 18.73 -17.15 -4.85
C GLN A 87 18.69 -18.20 -5.98
N ASP A 88 18.85 -17.75 -7.23
CA ASP A 88 18.72 -18.57 -8.45
C ASP A 88 17.41 -19.37 -8.51
N ARG A 89 16.34 -18.84 -7.90
CA ARG A 89 15.02 -19.50 -7.87
C ARG A 89 14.24 -19.26 -9.15
N SER A 90 13.67 -20.34 -9.69
CA SER A 90 12.83 -20.29 -10.89
C SER A 90 11.35 -20.64 -10.59
N PRO A 91 10.39 -20.25 -11.44
CA PRO A 91 8.96 -20.55 -11.24
C PRO A 91 8.59 -22.02 -11.06
N ARG A 92 9.46 -22.95 -11.46
CA ARG A 92 9.25 -24.40 -11.29
C ARG A 92 9.75 -24.91 -9.95
N GLU A 93 10.44 -24.07 -9.20
CA GLU A 93 11.04 -24.44 -7.93
C GLU A 93 10.15 -24.08 -6.75
N SER A 94 10.25 -24.92 -5.74
CA SER A 94 9.58 -24.76 -4.48
C SER A 94 9.98 -23.44 -3.81
N GLY A 95 9.00 -22.62 -3.42
CA GLY A 95 9.24 -21.36 -2.71
C GLY A 95 9.44 -20.15 -3.62
N TYR A 96 9.36 -20.31 -4.95
CA TYR A 96 9.34 -19.19 -5.88
C TYR A 96 8.06 -18.37 -5.74
N GLY A 97 8.18 -17.04 -5.65
CA GLY A 97 7.03 -16.15 -5.54
C GLY A 97 6.19 -16.38 -4.28
N THR A 98 6.74 -17.02 -3.25
CA THR A 98 6.03 -17.25 -1.98
C THR A 98 6.85 -16.76 -0.79
N PHE A 99 6.22 -16.68 0.37
CA PHE A 99 6.94 -16.69 1.64
C PHE A 99 6.32 -17.72 2.58
N GLN A 100 7.09 -18.12 3.59
CA GLN A 100 6.67 -19.09 4.60
C GLN A 100 6.77 -18.48 5.99
N GLU A 101 5.82 -18.80 6.87
CA GLU A 101 5.89 -18.47 8.31
C GLU A 101 6.77 -19.50 9.02
N PHE A 102 7.85 -19.04 9.65
CA PHE A 102 8.72 -19.88 10.46
C PHE A 102 8.55 -19.53 11.94
N ARG A 103 7.92 -20.43 12.68
CA ARG A 103 7.60 -20.21 14.10
C ARG A 103 8.82 -20.26 15.01
N ASP A 104 9.90 -20.89 14.56
CA ASP A 104 11.16 -21.09 15.27
C ASP A 104 12.18 -19.96 15.02
N ARG A 105 11.88 -19.00 14.14
CA ARG A 105 12.78 -17.89 13.78
C ARG A 105 12.11 -16.53 14.02
N PRO A 106 12.12 -16.03 15.27
CA PRO A 106 11.43 -14.80 15.65
C PRO A 106 12.11 -13.53 15.12
N ASP A 107 13.35 -13.60 14.65
CA ASP A 107 14.02 -12.44 14.05
C ASP A 107 13.85 -12.39 12.52
N TRP A 108 13.25 -13.43 11.93
CA TRP A 108 13.08 -13.51 10.49
C TRP A 108 11.75 -12.92 10.07
N VAL A 109 11.85 -11.97 9.16
CA VAL A 109 10.74 -11.31 8.51
C VAL A 109 10.47 -11.96 7.14
N PRO A 110 9.36 -12.70 6.94
CA PRO A 110 9.17 -13.53 5.75
C PRO A 110 9.12 -12.78 4.42
N TRP A 111 8.67 -11.52 4.46
CA TRP A 111 8.52 -10.65 3.31
C TRP A 111 9.70 -9.66 3.15
N GLU A 112 10.81 -9.87 3.87
CA GLU A 112 11.99 -9.02 3.73
C GLU A 112 12.43 -8.95 2.25
N HIS A 113 12.75 -7.73 1.79
CA HIS A 113 13.04 -7.42 0.39
C HIS A 113 11.86 -7.59 -0.59
N ALA A 114 10.61 -7.66 -0.11
CA ALA A 114 9.44 -7.63 -0.98
C ALA A 114 9.26 -6.27 -1.66
N HIS A 115 9.10 -6.28 -2.97
CA HIS A 115 8.65 -5.13 -3.75
C HIS A 115 7.12 -5.02 -3.72
N THR A 116 6.59 -3.98 -3.09
CA THR A 116 5.13 -3.84 -2.87
C THR A 116 4.42 -3.01 -3.92
N ASP A 117 5.14 -2.31 -4.81
CA ASP A 117 4.55 -1.38 -5.79
C ASP A 117 3.55 -2.07 -6.73
N GLY A 118 3.91 -3.24 -7.26
CA GLY A 118 3.03 -4.02 -8.14
C GLY A 118 1.73 -4.44 -7.44
N LEU A 119 1.85 -4.94 -6.20
CA LEU A 119 0.69 -5.30 -5.37
C LEU A 119 -0.17 -4.09 -5.07
N ARG A 120 0.45 -2.98 -4.65
CA ARG A 120 -0.25 -1.74 -4.31
C ARG A 120 -1.08 -1.23 -5.49
N ASN A 121 -0.50 -1.22 -6.69
CA ASN A 121 -1.20 -0.81 -7.91
C ASN A 121 -2.39 -1.73 -8.22
N ALA A 122 -2.25 -3.04 -8.04
CA ALA A 122 -3.35 -3.98 -8.25
C ALA A 122 -4.47 -3.83 -7.20
N ILE A 123 -4.10 -3.57 -5.93
CA ILE A 123 -5.07 -3.26 -4.87
C ILE A 123 -5.80 -1.95 -5.20
N GLU A 124 -5.10 -0.92 -5.68
CA GLU A 124 -5.71 0.34 -6.12
C GLU A 124 -6.76 0.11 -7.21
N GLN A 125 -6.45 -0.73 -8.21
CA GLN A 125 -7.40 -1.06 -9.27
C GLN A 125 -8.65 -1.76 -8.73
N TYR A 126 -8.47 -2.78 -7.88
CA TYR A 126 -9.59 -3.49 -7.23
C TYR A 126 -10.46 -2.52 -6.40
N VAL A 127 -9.81 -1.66 -5.61
CA VAL A 127 -10.48 -0.69 -4.76
C VAL A 127 -11.22 0.35 -5.61
N SER A 128 -10.65 0.79 -6.73
CA SER A 128 -11.30 1.77 -7.61
C SER A 128 -12.63 1.28 -8.19
N VAL A 129 -12.78 -0.04 -8.38
CA VAL A 129 -14.02 -0.65 -8.86
C VAL A 129 -15.09 -0.69 -7.76
N TRP A 130 -14.73 -1.15 -6.56
CA TRP A 130 -15.69 -1.39 -5.48
C TRP A 130 -15.91 -0.18 -4.55
N PHE A 131 -14.96 0.74 -4.52
CA PHE A 131 -14.90 1.88 -3.61
C PHE A 131 -14.47 3.14 -4.35
N PRO A 132 -15.29 3.66 -5.28
CA PRO A 132 -14.93 4.80 -6.11
C PRO A 132 -14.56 6.02 -5.25
N GLY A 133 -13.40 6.62 -5.53
CA GLY A 133 -12.90 7.80 -4.80
C GLY A 133 -12.26 7.50 -3.43
N ALA A 134 -12.13 6.22 -3.03
CA ALA A 134 -11.48 5.83 -1.79
C ALA A 134 -9.95 5.99 -1.84
N TRP A 135 -9.34 5.75 -3.00
CA TRP A 135 -7.89 5.84 -3.16
C TRP A 135 -7.45 7.30 -3.35
N LYS A 136 -7.34 8.02 -2.24
CA LYS A 136 -6.82 9.38 -2.23
C LYS A 136 -5.31 9.31 -2.02
N THR A 137 -4.55 9.48 -3.09
CA THR A 137 -3.10 9.71 -2.98
C THR A 137 -2.89 10.90 -2.05
N PRO A 138 -2.13 10.77 -0.95
CA PRO A 138 -1.82 11.93 -0.11
C PRO A 138 -1.18 12.99 -0.99
N ALA A 139 -1.78 14.18 -1.02
CA ALA A 139 -1.21 15.31 -1.73
C ALA A 139 0.24 15.50 -1.22
N PRO A 140 1.24 15.68 -2.11
CA PRO A 140 2.60 15.93 -1.66
C PRO A 140 2.56 17.09 -0.66
N SER A 141 3.08 16.83 0.54
CA SER A 141 3.15 17.78 1.63
C SER A 141 3.68 19.08 1.06
N ARG A 142 2.83 20.10 0.93
CA ARG A 142 3.30 21.44 0.59
C ARG A 142 4.13 21.86 1.79
N THR A 143 5.45 21.68 1.68
CA THR A 143 6.40 22.34 2.57
C THR A 143 6.02 23.81 2.53
N SER A 144 5.42 24.29 3.63
CA SER A 144 5.20 25.71 3.85
C SER A 144 6.58 26.31 4.08
N GLY A 145 7.28 26.54 2.97
CA GLY A 145 8.70 26.83 2.91
C GLY A 145 8.95 27.84 1.81
N ARG A 146 8.18 28.93 1.81
CA ARG A 146 8.64 30.17 1.18
C ARG A 146 8.16 31.34 2.00
N THR A 147 8.97 31.69 2.99
CA THR A 147 9.02 33.05 3.54
C THR A 147 8.92 34.03 2.37
N ALA A 148 7.87 34.85 2.37
CA ALA A 148 7.74 35.96 1.46
C ALA A 148 8.93 36.89 1.73
N ARG A 149 9.95 36.82 0.87
CA ARG A 149 11.06 37.77 0.88
C ARG A 149 10.46 39.12 0.55
N LYS A 150 10.33 39.98 1.56
CA LYS A 150 9.84 41.35 1.45
C LYS A 150 10.67 42.06 0.39
N ALA A 151 10.05 42.45 -0.72
CA ALA A 151 10.70 43.23 -1.76
C ALA A 151 11.13 44.60 -1.17
N PRO A 152 12.35 45.08 -1.41
CA PRO A 152 12.73 46.43 -1.03
C PRO A 152 11.90 47.44 -1.85
N SER A 153 11.39 48.46 -1.16
CA SER A 153 10.56 49.51 -1.75
C SER A 153 11.30 50.27 -2.87
N PRO A 154 10.62 50.66 -3.96
CA PRO A 154 11.24 51.49 -5.01
C PRO A 154 11.59 52.89 -4.49
N PRO A 155 12.71 53.48 -4.93
CA PRO A 155 13.11 54.82 -4.52
C PRO A 155 12.15 55.88 -5.09
N THR A 156 11.83 56.86 -4.25
CA THR A 156 10.97 58.00 -4.52
C THR A 156 11.53 58.87 -5.64
N ALA A 157 10.88 58.90 -6.80
CA ALA A 157 11.20 59.83 -7.88
C ALA A 157 10.84 61.26 -7.45
N ARG A 158 11.85 62.14 -7.34
CA ARG A 158 11.66 63.57 -7.12
C ARG A 158 11.21 64.22 -8.44
N SER A 159 10.01 64.79 -8.44
CA SER A 159 9.55 65.72 -9.47
C SER A 159 10.49 66.92 -9.56
N GLY A 160 11.03 67.17 -10.75
CA GLY A 160 11.70 68.40 -11.13
C GLY A 160 11.14 68.87 -12.48
N ALA A 161 10.52 70.04 -12.46
CA ALA A 161 9.67 70.60 -13.50
C ALA A 161 10.44 71.25 -14.68
N ARG A 162 9.75 71.34 -15.84
CA ARG A 162 9.68 72.41 -16.89
C ARG A 162 11.00 73.12 -17.30
N SER A 163 11.26 73.51 -18.55
CA SER A 163 10.47 73.66 -19.79
C SER A 163 11.39 74.22 -20.89
N ARG A 164 11.03 73.96 -22.16
CA ARG A 164 11.36 74.70 -23.41
C ARG A 164 12.81 74.99 -23.76
#